data_AF-W4VNE2-F1
#
_entry.id   AF-W4VNE2-F1
#
_cell.length_a   1.000
_cell.length_b   1.000
_cell.length_c   1.000
_cell.angle_alpha   90.00
_cell.angle_beta   90.00
_cell.angle_gamma   90.00
#
_symmetry.space_group_name_H-M   'P 1'
#
loop_
_entity.id
_entity.type
_entity.pdbx_description
1 polymer ?
#
loop_
_entity_poly.entity_id
_entity_poly.type
_entity_poly.pdbx_seq_one_letter_code
_entity_poly.pdbx_strand_id
1 'polypeptide(L)'
;MEKKQQIEKNEKQKERINSLEKNLQHHRSEQLKLEARTTFLMEQLEQIDIKIRDQQTQFPFLKMVDIAYWAKLYQQLMMQKERLTVFQQIKADLTKLDQIKQQKERELTALPIDLDQNLAEVLQIETDKHNEAIRLADRLKDLSYQLDQCREKQQPYLNEINQLMAHAQVEMEEQFIKKGEQFNQIAATAHKVNQLHDSLSVIFEEQTIIDFANGQFSDKNTLNIHMKESKKKLEKSEKAINQLQKNLSDRKAAIELLESKEEVSIINHQLSLKQEKLSELARKWAIQQIAQSKLIKAKTSYSEKYMPMIFEKASSYFNRLTIERYPSIYIEDNKNILVEDKEGFQYDVAELSQATKDQLYIALRFSLSHVMADRFAFPFLIDDGFVHFDAGRKERVLELLEEISQQHQVFYFTANKTETAKIVL
;
A
#
# COMPACT_ATOMS: atom_id res chain seq x y z
N MET A 1 23.83 9.92 -9.02
CA MET A 1 22.38 9.86 -9.37
C MET A 1 21.63 8.85 -8.52
N GLU A 2 22.14 7.63 -8.33
CA GLU A 2 21.48 6.56 -7.57
C GLU A 2 21.17 6.90 -6.10
N LYS A 3 22.09 7.56 -5.36
CA LYS A 3 21.81 7.99 -3.97
C LYS A 3 20.62 8.95 -3.86
N LYS A 4 20.38 9.78 -4.88
CA LYS A 4 19.27 10.75 -4.89
C LYS A 4 17.93 10.05 -5.15
N GLN A 5 17.92 9.06 -6.04
CA GLN A 5 16.77 8.17 -6.27
C GLN A 5 16.43 7.30 -5.06
N GLN A 6 17.44 6.83 -4.32
CA GLN A 6 17.22 6.05 -3.11
C GLN A 6 16.60 6.88 -1.97
N ILE A 7 16.99 8.16 -1.85
CA ILE A 7 16.40 9.09 -0.89
C ILE A 7 14.95 9.40 -1.24
N GLU A 8 14.63 9.70 -2.50
CA GLU A 8 13.25 9.90 -2.97
C GLU A 8 12.37 8.66 -2.76
N LYS A 9 12.92 7.46 -2.96
CA LYS A 9 12.21 6.21 -2.73
C LYS A 9 11.91 6.00 -1.24
N ASN A 10 12.86 6.32 -0.36
CA ASN A 10 12.68 6.25 1.08
C ASN A 10 11.69 7.29 1.61
N GLU A 11 11.67 8.51 1.05
CA GLU A 11 10.68 9.52 1.40
C GLU A 11 9.26 9.10 0.99
N LYS A 12 9.09 8.59 -0.24
CA LYS A 12 7.79 8.03 -0.68
C LYS A 12 7.33 6.85 0.18
N GLN A 13 8.25 6.02 0.65
CA GLN A 13 7.92 4.93 1.57
C GLN A 13 7.50 5.45 2.95
N LYS A 14 8.17 6.48 3.48
CA LYS A 14 7.79 7.14 4.73
C LYS A 14 6.40 7.78 4.65
N GLU A 15 6.11 8.49 3.55
CA GLU A 15 4.78 9.07 3.33
C GLU A 15 3.69 7.99 3.26
N ARG A 16 3.99 6.86 2.60
CA ARG A 16 3.06 5.73 2.51
C ARG A 16 2.83 5.07 3.87
N ILE A 17 3.86 4.91 4.69
CA ILE A 17 3.74 4.41 6.07
C ILE A 17 2.87 5.36 6.90
N ASN A 18 3.12 6.67 6.86
CA ASN A 18 2.31 7.66 7.58
C ASN A 18 0.84 7.65 7.14
N SER A 19 0.57 7.46 5.85
CA SER A 19 -0.81 7.34 5.34
C SER A 19 -1.50 6.06 5.83
N LEU A 20 -0.77 4.95 5.91
CA LEU A 20 -1.29 3.67 6.41
C LEU A 20 -1.54 3.72 7.93
N GLU A 21 -0.67 4.38 8.69
CA GLU A 21 -0.87 4.59 10.13
C GLU A 21 -2.12 5.43 10.42
N LYS A 22 -2.34 6.50 9.66
CA LYS A 22 -3.57 7.30 9.75
C LYS A 22 -4.83 6.48 9.44
N ASN A 23 -4.81 5.68 8.37
CA ASN A 23 -5.93 4.81 8.03
C ASN A 23 -6.19 3.75 9.09
N LEU A 24 -5.13 3.19 9.68
CA LEU A 24 -5.23 2.19 10.75
C LEU A 24 -5.81 2.79 12.04
N GLN A 25 -5.43 4.02 12.37
CA GLN A 25 -6.02 4.77 13.49
C GLN A 25 -7.51 5.08 13.24
N HIS A 26 -7.87 5.45 12.01
CA HIS A 26 -9.27 5.69 11.63
C HIS A 26 -10.11 4.42 11.77
N HIS A 27 -9.68 3.30 11.21
CA HIS A 27 -10.41 2.03 11.33
C HIS A 27 -10.51 1.51 12.76
N ARG A 28 -9.48 1.70 13.60
CA ARG A 28 -9.58 1.39 15.05
C ARG A 28 -10.66 2.23 15.75
N SER A 29 -10.78 3.51 15.40
CA SER A 29 -11.81 4.38 15.96
C SER A 29 -13.22 3.97 15.54
N GLU A 30 -13.40 3.49 14.30
CA GLU A 30 -14.68 2.97 13.83
C GLU A 30 -15.03 1.64 14.49
N GLN A 31 -14.04 0.74 14.65
CA GLN A 31 -14.24 -0.53 15.35
C GLN A 31 -14.71 -0.30 16.78
N LEU A 32 -14.10 0.63 17.53
CA LEU A 32 -14.52 0.97 18.89
C LEU A 32 -15.96 1.53 18.94
N LYS A 33 -16.36 2.33 17.94
CA LYS A 33 -17.74 2.84 17.84
C LYS A 33 -18.75 1.73 17.57
N LEU A 34 -18.40 0.79 16.70
CA LEU A 34 -19.24 -0.36 16.37
C LEU A 34 -19.37 -1.29 17.58
N GLU A 35 -18.27 -1.59 18.27
CA GLU A 35 -18.28 -2.39 19.50
C GLU A 35 -19.19 -1.75 20.55
N ALA A 36 -19.02 -0.45 20.85
CA ALA A 36 -19.89 0.26 21.81
C ALA A 36 -21.38 0.25 21.42
N ARG A 37 -21.70 0.38 20.13
CA ARG A 37 -23.08 0.29 19.63
C ARG A 37 -23.65 -1.12 19.80
N THR A 38 -22.82 -2.14 19.62
CA THR A 38 -23.22 -3.54 19.77
C THR A 38 -23.52 -3.85 21.23
N THR A 39 -22.67 -3.39 22.16
CA THR A 39 -22.91 -3.54 23.61
C THR A 39 -24.20 -2.84 24.04
N PHE A 40 -24.43 -1.62 23.56
CA PHE A 40 -25.67 -0.88 23.87
C PHE A 40 -26.93 -1.59 23.36
N LEU A 41 -26.89 -2.16 22.16
CA LEU A 41 -28.02 -2.93 21.61
C LEU A 41 -28.25 -4.23 22.38
N MET A 42 -27.20 -4.90 22.85
CA MET A 42 -27.32 -6.09 23.70
C MET A 42 -27.98 -5.75 25.04
N GLU A 43 -27.58 -4.66 25.69
CA GLU A 43 -28.22 -4.20 26.94
C GLU A 43 -29.70 -3.87 26.74
N GLN A 44 -30.08 -3.24 25.62
CA GLN A 44 -31.49 -2.96 25.32
C GLN A 44 -32.30 -4.23 25.09
N LEU A 45 -31.76 -5.21 24.38
CA LEU A 45 -32.43 -6.50 24.17
C LEU A 45 -32.65 -7.22 25.51
N GLU A 46 -31.65 -7.21 26.39
CA GLU A 46 -31.77 -7.82 27.71
C GLU A 46 -32.87 -7.14 28.56
N GLN A 47 -32.97 -5.81 28.53
CA GLN A 47 -34.06 -5.08 29.20
C GLN A 47 -35.45 -5.42 28.63
N ILE A 48 -35.56 -5.61 27.32
CA ILE A 48 -36.81 -6.01 26.68
C ILE A 48 -37.20 -7.43 27.09
N ASP A 49 -36.25 -8.36 27.11
CA ASP A 49 -36.47 -9.75 27.54
C ASP A 49 -36.92 -9.86 29.00
N ILE A 50 -36.35 -9.04 29.88
CA ILE A 50 -36.79 -8.95 31.29
C ILE A 50 -38.25 -8.48 31.36
N LYS A 51 -38.61 -7.42 30.63
CA LYS A 51 -40.00 -6.91 30.59
C LYS A 51 -40.98 -7.93 30.02
N ILE A 52 -40.60 -8.68 28.99
CA ILE A 52 -41.43 -9.76 28.43
C ILE A 52 -41.65 -10.86 29.47
N ARG A 53 -40.59 -11.27 30.19
CA ARG A 53 -40.69 -12.29 31.25
C ARG A 53 -41.59 -11.83 32.41
N ASP A 54 -41.49 -10.58 32.84
CA ASP A 54 -42.36 -10.02 33.88
C ASP A 54 -43.84 -10.09 33.47
N GLN A 55 -44.16 -9.66 32.24
CA GLN A 55 -45.54 -9.71 31.71
C GLN A 55 -46.06 -11.14 31.55
N GLN A 56 -45.23 -12.08 31.09
CA GLN A 56 -45.58 -13.50 31.01
C GLN A 56 -45.75 -14.17 32.38
N THR A 57 -45.14 -13.61 33.43
CA THR A 57 -45.30 -14.08 34.81
C THR A 57 -46.62 -13.59 35.40
N GLN A 58 -46.98 -12.32 35.13
CA GLN A 58 -48.26 -11.73 35.54
C GLN A 58 -49.45 -12.30 34.75
N PHE A 59 -49.26 -12.62 33.47
CA PHE A 59 -50.28 -13.15 32.57
C PHE A 59 -49.79 -14.40 31.83
N PRO A 60 -49.92 -15.61 32.44
CA PRO A 60 -49.35 -16.84 31.91
C PRO A 60 -49.79 -17.23 30.50
N PHE A 61 -50.99 -16.80 30.07
CA PHE A 61 -51.51 -17.08 28.72
C PHE A 61 -50.72 -16.38 27.60
N LEU A 62 -49.95 -15.32 27.91
CA LEU A 62 -49.09 -14.64 26.95
C LEU A 62 -47.90 -15.48 26.50
N LYS A 63 -47.60 -16.61 27.17
CA LYS A 63 -46.58 -17.57 26.72
C LYS A 63 -46.99 -18.32 25.44
N MET A 64 -48.28 -18.41 25.15
CA MET A 64 -48.83 -19.11 23.98
C MET A 64 -49.05 -18.19 22.77
N VAL A 65 -48.79 -16.88 22.92
CA VAL A 65 -49.04 -15.86 21.90
C VAL A 65 -47.75 -15.12 21.59
N ASP A 66 -47.39 -15.06 20.31
CA ASP A 66 -46.24 -14.31 19.83
C ASP A 66 -46.39 -12.80 20.13
N ILE A 67 -45.29 -12.17 20.55
CA ILE A 67 -45.16 -10.78 20.99
C ILE A 67 -45.75 -9.82 19.95
N ALA A 68 -45.60 -10.12 18.65
CA ALA A 68 -46.14 -9.29 17.57
C ALA A 68 -47.67 -9.10 17.67
N TYR A 69 -48.38 -10.04 18.29
CA TYR A 69 -49.84 -10.00 18.42
C TYR A 69 -50.32 -9.48 19.77
N TRP A 70 -49.43 -9.15 20.72
CA TRP A 70 -49.82 -8.69 22.06
C TRP A 70 -50.65 -7.40 22.02
N ALA A 71 -50.30 -6.45 21.15
CA ALA A 71 -51.07 -5.20 21.00
C ALA A 71 -52.48 -5.44 20.47
N LYS A 72 -52.62 -6.32 19.47
CA LYS A 72 -53.93 -6.68 18.88
C LYS A 72 -54.78 -7.50 19.87
N LEU A 73 -54.14 -8.39 20.63
CA LEU A 73 -54.79 -9.17 21.68
C LEU A 73 -55.30 -8.26 22.81
N TYR A 74 -54.50 -7.26 23.21
CA TYR A 74 -54.91 -6.26 24.21
C TYR A 74 -56.15 -5.48 23.77
N GLN A 75 -56.17 -5.01 22.51
CA GLN A 75 -57.34 -4.31 21.95
C GLN A 75 -58.59 -5.20 21.92
N GLN A 76 -58.45 -6.46 21.51
CA GLN A 76 -59.57 -7.41 21.49
C GLN A 76 -60.08 -7.71 22.90
N LEU A 77 -59.19 -7.94 23.87
CA LEU A 77 -59.58 -8.20 25.27
C LEU A 77 -60.28 -6.99 25.90
N MET A 78 -59.81 -5.77 25.64
CA MET A 78 -60.46 -4.54 26.12
C MET A 78 -61.86 -4.39 25.53
N MET A 79 -62.01 -4.62 24.21
CA MET A 79 -63.31 -4.59 23.55
C MET A 79 -64.27 -5.64 24.12
N GLN A 80 -63.81 -6.86 24.38
CA GLN A 80 -64.66 -7.89 24.99
C GLN A 80 -65.03 -7.56 26.44
N LYS A 81 -64.11 -6.96 27.21
CA LYS A 81 -64.39 -6.50 28.59
C LYS A 81 -65.47 -5.43 28.62
N GLU A 82 -65.43 -4.46 27.71
CA GLU A 82 -66.47 -3.43 27.57
C GLU A 82 -67.84 -4.05 27.24
N ARG A 83 -67.89 -4.98 26.27
CA ARG A 83 -69.13 -5.68 25.92
C ARG A 83 -69.69 -6.51 27.07
N LEU A 84 -68.84 -7.16 27.85
CA LEU A 84 -69.24 -7.92 29.05
C LEU A 84 -69.87 -7.01 30.11
N THR A 85 -69.33 -5.81 30.27
CA THR A 85 -69.84 -4.81 31.22
C THR A 85 -71.23 -4.32 30.81
N VAL A 86 -71.43 -4.05 29.52
CA VAL A 86 -72.75 -3.68 28.96
C VAL A 86 -73.76 -4.82 29.09
N PHE A 87 -73.34 -6.06 28.83
CA PHE A 87 -74.22 -7.23 28.98
C PHE A 87 -74.66 -7.45 30.44
N GLN A 88 -73.78 -7.22 31.41
CA GLN A 88 -74.12 -7.29 32.83
C GLN A 88 -75.14 -6.23 33.24
N GLN A 89 -75.07 -5.01 32.69
CA GLN A 89 -76.08 -3.96 32.91
C GLN A 89 -77.45 -4.35 32.35
N ILE A 90 -77.50 -4.84 31.11
CA ILE A 90 -78.76 -5.29 30.48
C ILE A 90 -79.40 -6.43 31.28
N LYS A 91 -78.58 -7.38 31.77
CA LYS A 91 -79.06 -8.48 32.62
C LYS A 91 -79.67 -7.97 33.94
N ALA A 92 -79.08 -6.95 34.55
CA ALA A 92 -79.62 -6.33 35.75
C ALA A 92 -80.97 -5.62 35.51
N ASP A 93 -81.14 -4.97 34.36
CA ASP A 93 -82.38 -4.29 34.02
C ASP A 93 -83.51 -5.27 33.67
N LEU A 94 -83.19 -6.39 33.02
CA LEU A 94 -84.15 -7.49 32.81
C LEU A 94 -84.66 -8.08 34.13
N THR A 95 -83.79 -8.26 35.13
CA THR A 95 -84.22 -8.76 36.44
C THR A 95 -85.14 -7.79 37.20
N LYS A 96 -85.00 -6.47 37.00
CA LYS A 96 -85.90 -5.47 37.59
C LYS A 96 -87.27 -5.48 36.92
N LEU A 97 -87.33 -5.62 35.60
CA LEU A 97 -88.58 -5.69 34.85
C LEU A 97 -89.41 -6.92 35.25
N ASP A 98 -88.76 -8.07 35.48
CA ASP A 98 -89.44 -9.30 35.86
C ASP A 98 -90.04 -9.21 37.28
N GLN A 99 -89.37 -8.50 38.20
CA GLN A 99 -89.92 -8.21 39.54
C GLN A 99 -91.17 -7.32 39.49
N ILE A 100 -91.18 -6.30 38.63
CA ILE A 100 -92.34 -5.42 38.44
C ILE A 100 -93.53 -6.20 37.86
N LYS A 101 -93.26 -7.08 36.89
CA LYS A 101 -94.27 -7.96 36.29
C LYS A 101 -94.93 -8.86 37.33
N GLN A 102 -94.13 -9.54 38.17
CA GLN A 102 -94.66 -10.42 39.22
C GLN A 102 -95.46 -9.66 40.29
N GLN A 103 -95.13 -8.39 40.56
CA GLN A 103 -95.89 -7.57 41.49
C GLN A 103 -97.28 -7.22 40.92
N LYS A 104 -97.37 -6.90 39.62
CA LYS A 104 -98.63 -6.59 38.95
C LYS A 104 -99.54 -7.81 38.76
N GLU A 105 -98.98 -9.00 38.53
CA GLU A 105 -99.74 -10.25 38.44
C GLU A 105 -100.38 -10.66 39.78
N ARG A 106 -99.77 -10.28 40.92
CA ARG A 106 -100.33 -10.50 42.27
C ARG A 106 -101.45 -9.53 42.63
N GLU A 107 -101.43 -8.31 42.10
CA GLU A 107 -102.53 -7.34 42.27
C GLU A 107 -103.78 -7.75 41.48
N LEU A 108 -103.62 -8.50 40.38
CA LEU A 108 -104.72 -8.94 39.52
C LEU A 108 -105.50 -10.16 40.06
N THR A 109 -104.94 -10.90 41.02
CA THR A 109 -105.50 -12.17 41.54
C THR A 109 -106.36 -12.01 42.80
N ALA A 110 -106.54 -10.78 43.31
CA ALA A 110 -107.30 -10.47 44.52
C ALA A 110 -108.50 -9.55 44.23
N LEU A 111 -109.49 -10.04 43.49
CA LEU A 111 -110.82 -9.43 43.38
C LEU A 111 -111.86 -10.55 43.31
N PRO A 112 -112.57 -10.86 44.41
CA PRO A 112 -113.76 -11.69 44.37
C PRO A 112 -114.99 -10.81 44.18
N ILE A 113 -115.96 -11.23 43.37
CA ILE A 113 -117.40 -11.11 43.65
C ILE A 113 -118.19 -11.96 42.64
N ASP A 114 -119.18 -12.62 43.22
CA ASP A 114 -120.16 -13.57 42.72
C ASP A 114 -121.27 -12.89 41.90
N LEU A 115 -121.89 -13.66 41.01
CA LEU A 115 -122.95 -13.26 40.09
C LEU A 115 -124.25 -12.93 40.86
N ASP A 116 -124.85 -11.77 40.59
CA ASP A 116 -126.14 -11.75 39.87
C ASP A 116 -126.68 -10.34 39.53
N GLN A 117 -127.11 -10.24 38.27
CA GLN A 117 -128.08 -9.30 37.68
C GLN A 117 -127.65 -7.91 37.15
N ASN A 118 -128.11 -7.68 35.90
CA ASN A 118 -128.37 -6.42 35.19
C ASN A 118 -127.27 -5.84 34.26
N LEU A 119 -127.14 -6.47 33.09
CA LEU A 119 -127.08 -5.93 31.70
C LEU A 119 -126.20 -4.70 31.32
N ALA A 120 -125.60 -3.97 32.25
CA ALA A 120 -124.75 -2.80 31.98
C ALA A 120 -123.27 -3.16 31.79
N GLU A 121 -122.77 -4.18 32.49
CA GLU A 121 -121.37 -4.63 32.41
C GLU A 121 -121.01 -5.30 31.07
N VAL A 122 -121.96 -5.99 30.43
CA VAL A 122 -121.71 -6.63 29.12
C VAL A 122 -121.46 -5.59 28.03
N LEU A 123 -122.11 -4.43 28.11
CA LEU A 123 -121.90 -3.33 27.16
C LEU A 123 -120.51 -2.70 27.34
N GLN A 124 -120.03 -2.62 28.59
CA GLN A 124 -118.72 -2.04 28.93
C GLN A 124 -117.56 -2.95 28.51
N ILE A 125 -117.71 -4.27 28.69
CA ILE A 125 -116.75 -5.28 28.22
C ILE A 125 -116.63 -5.29 26.68
N GLU A 126 -117.73 -5.11 25.93
CA GLU A 126 -117.64 -4.99 24.46
C GLU A 126 -117.01 -3.66 24.00
N THR A 127 -117.24 -2.55 24.72
CA THR A 127 -116.50 -1.31 24.43
C THR A 127 -115.01 -1.43 24.73
N ASP A 128 -114.62 -2.17 25.77
CA ASP A 128 -113.21 -2.39 26.11
C ASP A 128 -112.52 -3.29 25.08
N LYS A 129 -113.19 -4.34 24.59
CA LYS A 129 -112.70 -5.15 23.46
C LYS A 129 -112.56 -4.36 22.16
N HIS A 130 -113.50 -3.46 21.86
CA HIS A 130 -113.41 -2.61 20.67
C HIS A 130 -112.22 -1.65 20.75
N ASN A 131 -111.98 -1.05 21.92
CA ASN A 131 -110.81 -0.21 22.17
C ASN A 131 -109.50 -1.00 22.10
N GLU A 132 -109.50 -2.26 22.53
CA GLU A 132 -108.34 -3.16 22.42
C GLU A 132 -108.06 -3.56 20.96
N ALA A 133 -109.09 -3.79 20.15
CA ALA A 133 -108.97 -4.03 18.72
C ALA A 133 -108.38 -2.82 17.97
N ILE A 134 -108.75 -1.59 18.36
CA ILE A 134 -108.16 -0.36 17.80
C ILE A 134 -106.67 -0.25 18.18
N ARG A 135 -106.30 -0.52 19.43
CA ARG A 135 -104.88 -0.54 19.85
C ARG A 135 -104.04 -1.57 19.09
N LEU A 136 -104.60 -2.75 18.84
CA LEU A 136 -103.92 -3.80 18.07
C LEU A 136 -103.77 -3.40 16.58
N ALA A 137 -104.75 -2.71 16.00
CA ALA A 137 -104.68 -2.18 14.65
C ALA A 137 -103.59 -1.10 14.51
N ASP A 138 -103.47 -0.19 15.48
CA ASP A 138 -102.40 0.80 15.51
C ASP A 138 -101.02 0.15 15.68
N ARG A 139 -100.91 -0.89 16.50
CA ARG A 139 -99.67 -1.66 16.66
C ARG A 139 -99.26 -2.40 15.38
N LEU A 140 -100.21 -2.94 14.62
CA LEU A 140 -99.96 -3.56 13.32
C LEU A 140 -99.45 -2.53 12.31
N LYS A 141 -99.99 -1.31 12.36
CA LYS A 141 -99.57 -0.21 11.49
C LYS A 141 -98.14 0.23 11.80
N ASP A 142 -97.79 0.37 13.08
CA ASP A 142 -96.41 0.66 13.52
C ASP A 142 -95.43 -0.46 13.14
N LEU A 143 -95.82 -1.73 13.31
CA LEU A 143 -94.98 -2.86 12.89
C LEU A 143 -94.78 -2.90 11.37
N SER A 144 -95.83 -2.60 10.58
CA SER A 144 -95.68 -2.53 9.11
C SER A 144 -94.73 -1.41 8.69
N TYR A 145 -94.78 -0.27 9.38
CA TYR A 145 -93.89 0.86 9.12
C TYR A 145 -92.43 0.51 9.47
N GLN A 146 -92.20 -0.20 10.58
CA GLN A 146 -90.87 -0.71 10.93
C GLN A 146 -90.35 -1.74 9.91
N LEU A 147 -91.22 -2.61 9.38
CA LEU A 147 -90.87 -3.57 8.34
C LEU A 147 -90.45 -2.88 7.03
N ASP A 148 -91.18 -1.84 6.62
CA ASP A 148 -90.85 -1.10 5.41
C ASP A 148 -89.56 -0.28 5.57
N GLN A 149 -89.31 0.31 6.74
CA GLN A 149 -88.01 0.93 7.03
C GLN A 149 -86.84 -0.07 6.98
N CYS A 150 -87.04 -1.29 7.48
CA CYS A 150 -86.02 -2.34 7.37
C CYS A 150 -85.79 -2.75 5.91
N ARG A 151 -86.84 -2.82 5.08
CA ARG A 151 -86.72 -3.11 3.64
C ARG A 151 -85.97 -2.02 2.89
N GLU A 152 -86.27 -0.75 3.15
CA GLU A 152 -85.53 0.37 2.53
C GLU A 152 -84.05 0.34 2.89
N LYS A 153 -83.71 0.02 4.15
CA LYS A 153 -82.32 -0.13 4.58
C LYS A 153 -81.62 -1.34 3.95
N GLN A 154 -82.35 -2.37 3.55
CA GLN A 154 -81.78 -3.58 2.93
C GLN A 154 -81.43 -3.38 1.43
N GLN A 155 -82.19 -2.54 0.72
CA GLN A 155 -81.99 -2.29 -0.72
C GLN A 155 -80.57 -1.86 -1.13
N PRO A 156 -79.89 -0.90 -0.46
CA PRO A 156 -78.53 -0.52 -0.86
C PRO A 156 -77.53 -1.70 -0.75
N TYR A 157 -77.66 -2.55 0.28
CA TYR A 157 -76.79 -3.72 0.43
C TYR A 157 -77.04 -4.77 -0.66
N LEU A 158 -78.30 -4.98 -1.06
CA LEU A 158 -78.62 -5.88 -2.18
C LEU A 158 -78.04 -5.37 -3.51
N ASN A 159 -78.07 -4.05 -3.73
CA ASN A 159 -77.45 -3.44 -4.91
C ASN A 159 -75.92 -3.61 -4.92
N GLU A 160 -75.26 -3.44 -3.77
CA GLU A 160 -73.81 -3.64 -3.64
C GLU A 160 -73.41 -5.10 -3.88
N ILE A 161 -74.16 -6.06 -3.33
CA ILE A 161 -73.95 -7.50 -3.58
C ILE A 161 -74.08 -7.80 -5.08
N ASN A 162 -75.10 -7.27 -5.75
CA ASN A 162 -75.29 -7.46 -7.20
C ASN A 162 -74.15 -6.86 -8.03
N GLN A 163 -73.60 -5.69 -7.64
CA GLN A 163 -72.45 -5.10 -8.32
C GLN A 163 -71.19 -5.96 -8.17
N LEU A 164 -70.92 -6.48 -6.97
CA LEU A 164 -69.78 -7.37 -6.73
C LEU A 164 -69.90 -8.69 -7.50
N MET A 165 -71.10 -9.26 -7.57
CA MET A 165 -71.39 -10.47 -8.36
C MET A 165 -71.22 -10.22 -9.87
N ALA A 166 -71.67 -9.06 -10.38
CA ALA A 166 -71.47 -8.67 -11.77
C ALA A 166 -69.98 -8.49 -12.11
N HIS A 167 -69.19 -7.87 -11.23
CA HIS A 167 -67.75 -7.73 -11.40
C HIS A 167 -67.02 -9.07 -11.44
N ALA A 168 -67.43 -10.04 -10.64
CA ALA A 168 -66.85 -11.38 -10.63
C ALA A 168 -67.40 -12.31 -11.74
N GLN A 169 -68.38 -11.85 -12.53
CA GLN A 169 -69.12 -12.63 -13.53
C GLN A 169 -69.70 -13.90 -12.92
N VAL A 170 -70.52 -13.73 -11.88
CA VAL A 170 -71.13 -14.83 -11.13
C VAL A 170 -72.61 -14.53 -10.89
N GLU A 171 -73.47 -15.54 -11.05
CA GLU A 171 -74.93 -15.40 -10.86
C GLU A 171 -75.42 -15.78 -9.45
N MET A 172 -74.61 -16.52 -8.68
CA MET A 172 -74.93 -16.98 -7.31
C MET A 172 -73.84 -16.62 -6.30
N GLU A 173 -74.24 -16.23 -5.09
CA GLU A 173 -73.32 -15.90 -3.98
C GLU A 173 -72.32 -17.04 -3.67
N GLU A 174 -72.76 -18.30 -3.68
CA GLU A 174 -71.88 -19.45 -3.46
C GLU A 174 -70.73 -19.55 -4.47
N GLN A 175 -70.97 -19.21 -5.73
CA GLN A 175 -69.96 -19.25 -6.78
C GLN A 175 -68.94 -18.11 -6.62
N PHE A 176 -69.35 -16.96 -6.07
CA PHE A 176 -68.47 -15.83 -5.76
C PHE A 176 -67.53 -16.21 -4.62
N ILE A 177 -68.08 -16.81 -3.56
CA ILE A 177 -67.30 -17.33 -2.43
C ILE A 177 -66.29 -18.38 -2.91
N LYS A 178 -66.71 -19.36 -3.73
CA LYS A 178 -65.80 -20.38 -4.29
C LYS A 178 -64.66 -19.81 -5.13
N LYS A 179 -64.92 -18.82 -6.00
CA LYS A 179 -63.85 -18.14 -6.76
C LYS A 179 -62.89 -17.39 -5.84
N GLY A 180 -63.40 -16.72 -4.81
CA GLY A 180 -62.59 -16.06 -3.78
C GLY A 180 -61.71 -17.04 -3.01
N GLU A 181 -62.25 -18.20 -2.63
CA GLU A 181 -61.49 -19.28 -1.98
C GLU A 181 -60.39 -19.84 -2.89
N GLN A 182 -60.67 -20.07 -4.18
CA GLN A 182 -59.67 -20.53 -5.14
C GLN A 182 -58.56 -19.51 -5.34
N PHE A 183 -58.89 -18.22 -5.45
CA PHE A 183 -57.89 -17.16 -5.53
C PHE A 183 -57.01 -17.12 -4.27
N ASN A 184 -57.61 -17.22 -3.09
CA ASN A 184 -56.88 -17.28 -1.82
C ASN A 184 -55.96 -18.50 -1.74
N GLN A 185 -56.40 -19.66 -2.24
CA GLN A 185 -55.57 -20.87 -2.32
C GLN A 185 -54.38 -20.70 -3.28
N ILE A 186 -54.61 -20.11 -4.45
CA ILE A 186 -53.53 -19.83 -5.42
C ILE A 186 -52.52 -18.84 -4.83
N ALA A 187 -53.00 -17.75 -4.23
CA ALA A 187 -52.15 -16.74 -3.61
C ALA A 187 -51.34 -17.33 -2.43
N ALA A 188 -51.98 -18.13 -1.57
CA ALA A 188 -51.31 -18.81 -0.47
C ALA A 188 -50.25 -19.80 -0.98
N THR A 189 -50.54 -20.55 -2.04
CA THR A 189 -49.60 -21.50 -2.65
C THR A 189 -48.43 -20.78 -3.29
N ALA A 190 -48.67 -19.71 -4.05
CA ALA A 190 -47.61 -18.89 -4.65
C ALA A 190 -46.71 -18.25 -3.58
N HIS A 191 -47.30 -17.72 -2.51
CA HIS A 191 -46.52 -17.18 -1.40
C HIS A 191 -45.66 -18.26 -0.74
N LYS A 192 -46.19 -19.47 -0.56
CA LYS A 192 -45.45 -20.60 0.01
C LYS A 192 -44.32 -21.09 -0.90
N VAL A 193 -44.52 -21.09 -2.22
CA VAL A 193 -43.47 -21.40 -3.20
C VAL A 193 -42.34 -20.38 -3.09
N ASN A 194 -42.65 -19.09 -3.04
CA ASN A 194 -41.63 -18.04 -2.91
C ASN A 194 -40.88 -18.14 -1.57
N GLN A 195 -41.59 -18.33 -0.45
CA GLN A 195 -40.96 -18.54 0.85
C GLN A 195 -40.00 -19.74 0.87
N LEU A 196 -40.39 -20.85 0.25
CA LEU A 196 -39.55 -22.04 0.14
C LEU A 196 -38.36 -21.80 -0.77
N HIS A 197 -38.54 -21.07 -1.88
CA HIS A 197 -37.46 -20.68 -2.77
C HIS A 197 -36.43 -19.79 -2.07
N ASP A 198 -36.88 -18.75 -1.37
CA ASP A 198 -36.02 -17.85 -0.58
C ASP A 198 -35.22 -18.63 0.48
N SER A 199 -35.87 -19.60 1.15
CA SER A 199 -35.23 -20.44 2.15
C SER A 199 -34.15 -21.36 1.55
N LEU A 200 -34.38 -21.88 0.34
CA LEU A 200 -33.44 -22.77 -0.34
C LEU A 200 -32.27 -22.00 -0.97
N SER A 201 -32.50 -20.78 -1.46
CA SER A 201 -31.47 -19.92 -2.08
C SER A 201 -30.34 -19.53 -1.12
N VAL A 202 -30.59 -19.54 0.20
CA VAL A 202 -29.55 -19.31 1.22
C VAL A 202 -28.49 -20.41 1.24
N ILE A 203 -28.88 -21.64 0.89
CA ILE A 203 -28.05 -22.84 1.08
C ILE A 203 -27.57 -23.40 -0.26
N PHE A 204 -28.38 -23.28 -1.32
CA PHE A 204 -28.13 -23.89 -2.62
C PHE A 204 -28.02 -22.84 -3.72
N GLU A 205 -27.15 -23.11 -4.69
CA GLU A 205 -27.08 -22.33 -5.93
C GLU A 205 -28.37 -22.49 -6.74
N GLU A 206 -28.75 -21.44 -7.47
CA GLU A 206 -30.00 -21.36 -8.23
C GLU A 206 -30.18 -22.54 -9.20
N GLN A 207 -29.09 -22.95 -9.84
CA GLN A 207 -29.06 -24.12 -10.73
C GLN A 207 -29.43 -25.41 -10.00
N THR A 208 -28.95 -25.59 -8.76
CA THR A 208 -29.23 -26.79 -7.96
C THR A 208 -30.70 -26.85 -7.55
N ILE A 209 -31.32 -25.70 -7.25
CA ILE A 209 -32.75 -25.62 -6.89
C ILE A 209 -33.62 -25.98 -8.10
N ILE A 210 -33.25 -25.51 -9.29
CA ILE A 210 -33.92 -25.85 -10.55
C ILE A 210 -33.78 -27.34 -10.85
N ASP A 211 -32.59 -27.91 -10.69
CA ASP A 211 -32.34 -29.34 -10.91
C ASP A 211 -33.14 -30.22 -9.93
N PHE A 212 -33.24 -29.81 -8.65
CA PHE A 212 -34.12 -30.46 -7.65
C PHE A 212 -35.60 -30.38 -8.03
N ALA A 213 -36.08 -29.22 -8.48
CA ALA A 213 -37.46 -29.04 -8.92
C ALA A 213 -37.80 -29.90 -10.17
N ASN A 214 -36.80 -30.11 -11.03
CA ASN A 214 -36.89 -30.97 -12.22
C ASN A 214 -36.72 -32.48 -11.91
N GLY A 215 -36.60 -32.85 -10.63
CA GLY A 215 -36.44 -34.25 -10.20
C GLY A 215 -35.05 -34.84 -10.46
N GLN A 216 -34.06 -34.00 -10.77
CA GLN A 216 -32.67 -34.40 -10.98
C GLN A 216 -31.91 -34.34 -9.66
N PHE A 217 -32.10 -35.35 -8.81
CA PHE A 217 -31.34 -35.48 -7.57
C PHE A 217 -30.44 -36.72 -7.59
N SER A 218 -29.23 -36.57 -7.07
CA SER A 218 -28.29 -37.67 -6.91
C SER A 218 -28.71 -38.58 -5.74
N ASP A 219 -28.54 -39.90 -5.89
CA ASP A 219 -28.77 -40.84 -4.79
C ASP A 219 -27.86 -40.54 -3.58
N LYS A 220 -28.34 -40.84 -2.38
CA LYS A 220 -27.65 -40.61 -1.10
C LYS A 220 -26.27 -41.24 -1.09
N ASN A 221 -26.10 -42.39 -1.76
CA ASN A 221 -24.80 -43.05 -1.84
C ASN A 221 -23.78 -42.25 -2.67
N THR A 222 -24.20 -41.70 -3.82
CA THR A 222 -23.36 -40.87 -4.68
C THR A 222 -22.91 -39.59 -3.97
N LEU A 223 -23.83 -38.92 -3.27
CA LEU A 223 -23.52 -37.73 -2.47
C LEU A 223 -22.53 -38.04 -1.33
N ASN A 224 -22.67 -39.18 -0.66
CA ASN A 224 -21.74 -39.61 0.38
C ASN A 224 -20.33 -39.91 -0.17
N ILE A 225 -20.23 -40.45 -1.38
CA ILE A 225 -18.94 -40.66 -2.05
C ILE A 225 -18.28 -39.31 -2.35
N HIS A 226 -19.00 -38.38 -2.98
CA HIS A 226 -18.49 -37.03 -3.25
C HIS A 226 -18.09 -36.29 -1.97
N MET A 227 -18.88 -36.41 -0.90
CA MET A 227 -18.55 -35.81 0.40
C MET A 227 -17.26 -36.39 0.99
N LYS A 228 -17.07 -37.73 0.93
CA LYS A 228 -15.83 -38.38 1.40
C LYS A 228 -14.62 -37.96 0.56
N GLU A 229 -14.78 -37.83 -0.76
CA GLU A 229 -13.70 -37.38 -1.64
C GLU A 229 -13.31 -35.93 -1.39
N SER A 230 -14.29 -35.04 -1.28
CA SER A 230 -14.08 -33.62 -0.95
C SER A 230 -13.43 -33.47 0.42
N LYS A 231 -13.86 -34.25 1.42
CA LYS A 231 -13.22 -34.28 2.75
C LYS A 231 -11.76 -34.75 2.68
N LYS A 232 -11.46 -35.80 1.91
CA LYS A 232 -10.07 -36.23 1.68
C LYS A 232 -9.23 -35.17 0.98
N LYS A 233 -9.79 -34.44 0.02
CA LYS A 233 -9.10 -33.33 -0.65
C LYS A 233 -8.82 -32.19 0.33
N LEU A 234 -9.81 -31.85 1.17
CA LEU A 234 -9.68 -30.83 2.21
C LEU A 234 -8.56 -31.19 3.21
N GLU A 235 -8.57 -32.41 3.76
CA GLU A 235 -7.54 -32.88 4.70
C GLU A 235 -6.13 -32.87 4.08
N LYS A 236 -6.01 -33.18 2.78
CA LYS A 236 -4.74 -33.08 2.06
C LYS A 236 -4.27 -31.63 1.93
N SER A 237 -5.17 -30.72 1.57
CA SER A 237 -4.86 -29.29 1.45
C SER A 237 -4.48 -28.67 2.80
N GLU A 238 -5.19 -29.01 3.88
CA GLU A 238 -4.87 -28.55 5.24
C GLU A 238 -3.48 -29.02 5.68
N LYS A 239 -3.14 -30.29 5.43
CA LYS A 239 -1.79 -30.80 5.71
C LYS A 239 -0.72 -30.08 4.90
N ALA A 240 -0.97 -29.81 3.61
CA ALA A 240 -0.04 -29.08 2.76
C ALA A 240 0.16 -27.63 3.24
N ILE A 241 -0.91 -26.94 3.66
CA ILE A 241 -0.86 -25.59 4.22
C ILE A 241 -0.02 -25.58 5.50
N ASN A 242 -0.28 -26.50 6.43
CA ASN A 242 0.48 -26.59 7.68
C ASN A 242 1.96 -26.85 7.42
N GLN A 243 2.29 -27.72 6.46
CA GLN A 243 3.68 -28.00 6.09
C GLN A 243 4.36 -26.76 5.50
N LEU A 244 3.66 -26.03 4.62
CA LEU A 244 4.17 -24.79 4.02
C LEU A 244 4.37 -23.69 5.07
N GLN A 245 3.45 -23.54 6.03
CA GLN A 245 3.59 -22.60 7.13
C GLN A 245 4.80 -22.91 8.00
N LYS A 246 5.02 -24.20 8.33
CA LYS A 246 6.20 -24.63 9.07
C LYS A 246 7.49 -24.31 8.31
N ASN A 247 7.57 -24.68 7.04
CA ASN A 247 8.72 -24.38 6.18
C ASN A 247 8.98 -22.87 6.06
N LEU A 248 7.93 -22.05 6.02
CA LEU A 248 8.04 -20.59 5.96
C LEU A 248 8.60 -20.05 7.28
N SER A 249 8.13 -20.57 8.42
CA SER A 249 8.66 -20.19 9.74
C SER A 249 10.13 -20.57 9.88
N ASP A 250 10.52 -21.79 9.49
CA ASP A 250 11.91 -22.26 9.56
C ASP A 250 12.83 -21.42 8.67
N ARG A 251 12.38 -21.06 7.46
CA ARG A 251 13.13 -20.19 6.56
C ARG A 251 13.27 -18.77 7.09
N LYS A 252 12.22 -18.21 7.71
CA LYS A 252 12.30 -16.89 8.34
C LYS A 252 13.31 -16.88 9.48
N ALA A 253 13.27 -17.87 10.36
CA ALA A 253 14.24 -18.00 11.44
C ALA A 253 15.68 -18.18 10.93
N ALA A 254 15.87 -18.94 9.85
CA ALA A 254 17.18 -19.09 9.23
C ALA A 254 17.71 -17.77 8.63
N ILE A 255 16.85 -16.97 7.99
CA ILE A 255 17.22 -15.64 7.48
C ILE A 255 17.57 -14.71 8.64
N GLU A 256 16.75 -14.66 9.68
CA GLU A 256 16.98 -13.80 10.84
C GLU A 256 18.29 -14.16 11.56
N LEU A 257 18.61 -15.45 11.68
CA LEU A 257 19.89 -15.91 12.23
C LEU A 257 21.09 -15.50 11.33
N LEU A 258 20.92 -15.54 10.01
CA LEU A 258 21.96 -15.10 9.07
C LEU A 258 22.15 -13.57 9.09
N GLU A 259 21.07 -12.81 9.30
CA GLU A 259 21.10 -11.35 9.45
C GLU A 259 21.65 -10.92 10.81
N SER A 260 21.34 -11.67 11.88
CA SER A 260 21.84 -11.41 13.23
C SER A 260 23.30 -11.82 13.41
N LYS A 261 23.86 -12.61 12.48
CA LYS A 261 25.29 -12.90 12.50
C LYS A 261 26.05 -11.60 12.26
N GLU A 262 26.64 -11.13 13.35
CA GLU A 262 27.64 -10.06 13.45
C GLU A 262 28.68 -10.08 12.31
N GLU A 263 28.93 -11.28 11.75
CA GLU A 263 29.73 -11.53 10.55
C GLU A 263 29.37 -10.60 9.37
N VAL A 264 28.10 -10.34 9.06
CA VAL A 264 27.72 -9.49 7.90
C VAL A 264 28.14 -8.03 8.13
N SER A 265 27.91 -7.51 9.34
CA SER A 265 28.34 -6.16 9.71
C SER A 265 29.86 -6.04 9.69
N ILE A 266 30.57 -7.03 10.25
CA ILE A 266 32.04 -7.09 10.26
C ILE A 266 32.59 -7.14 8.83
N ILE A 267 32.03 -7.98 7.95
CA ILE A 267 32.47 -8.09 6.55
C ILE A 267 32.24 -6.79 5.80
N ASN A 268 31.09 -6.14 5.98
CA ASN A 268 30.81 -4.84 5.35
C ASN A 268 31.76 -3.74 5.84
N HIS A 269 32.09 -3.73 7.13
CA HIS A 269 33.09 -2.83 7.67
C HIS A 269 34.48 -3.12 7.08
N GLN A 270 34.91 -4.38 7.00
CA GLN A 270 36.19 -4.77 6.41
C GLN A 270 36.26 -4.40 4.92
N LEU A 271 35.17 -4.58 4.17
CA LEU A 271 35.08 -4.17 2.77
C LEU A 271 35.27 -2.66 2.64
N SER A 272 34.59 -1.87 3.47
CA SER A 272 34.69 -0.41 3.47
C SER A 272 36.13 0.06 3.77
N LEU A 273 36.79 -0.53 4.76
CA LEU A 273 38.20 -0.22 5.08
C LEU A 273 39.14 -0.56 3.91
N LYS A 274 38.92 -1.69 3.24
CA LYS A 274 39.72 -2.07 2.07
C LYS A 274 39.49 -1.13 0.89
N GLN A 275 38.24 -0.70 0.66
CA GLN A 275 37.91 0.27 -0.39
C GLN A 275 38.55 1.64 -0.14
N GLU A 276 38.53 2.12 1.10
CA GLU A 276 39.19 3.37 1.48
C GLU A 276 40.70 3.29 1.26
N LYS A 277 41.34 2.20 1.73
CA LYS A 277 42.78 1.96 1.52
C LYS A 277 43.14 1.88 0.03
N LEU A 278 42.30 1.24 -0.79
CA LEU A 278 42.49 1.19 -2.23
C LEU A 278 42.42 2.59 -2.85
N SER A 279 41.44 3.40 -2.45
CA SER A 279 41.30 4.78 -2.93
C SER A 279 42.51 5.64 -2.57
N GLU A 280 43.02 5.52 -1.35
CA GLU A 280 44.22 6.22 -0.90
C GLU A 280 45.46 5.82 -1.71
N LEU A 281 45.67 4.51 -1.91
CA LEU A 281 46.79 3.98 -2.70
C LEU A 281 46.70 4.39 -4.17
N ALA A 282 45.51 4.33 -4.76
CA ALA A 282 45.27 4.76 -6.13
C ALA A 282 45.59 6.25 -6.32
N ARG A 283 45.20 7.10 -5.35
CA ARG A 283 45.54 8.53 -5.36
C ARG A 283 47.05 8.76 -5.28
N LYS A 284 47.74 8.07 -4.35
CA LYS A 284 49.21 8.16 -4.21
C LYS A 284 49.93 7.75 -5.49
N TRP A 285 49.51 6.62 -6.08
CA TRP A 285 50.04 6.14 -7.36
C TRP A 285 49.82 7.15 -8.48
N ALA A 286 48.62 7.72 -8.60
CA ALA A 286 48.32 8.71 -9.65
C ALA A 286 49.22 9.96 -9.54
N ILE A 287 49.44 10.45 -8.32
CA ILE A 287 50.35 11.60 -8.08
C ILE A 287 51.76 11.25 -8.53
N GLN A 288 52.27 10.07 -8.17
CA GLN A 288 53.62 9.62 -8.55
C GLN A 288 53.76 9.47 -10.06
N GLN A 289 52.76 8.91 -10.75
CA GLN A 289 52.78 8.77 -12.21
C GLN A 289 52.77 10.12 -12.92
N ILE A 290 51.96 11.07 -12.45
CA ILE A 290 51.94 12.43 -13.01
C ILE A 290 53.29 13.11 -12.78
N ALA A 291 53.85 13.02 -11.57
CA ALA A 291 55.16 13.60 -11.25
C ALA A 291 56.27 13.01 -12.13
N GLN A 292 56.30 11.68 -12.29
CA GLN A 292 57.24 10.99 -13.16
C GLN A 292 57.10 11.45 -14.61
N SER A 293 55.88 11.49 -15.14
CA SER A 293 55.60 11.95 -16.51
C SER A 293 56.07 13.38 -16.73
N LYS A 294 55.83 14.28 -15.76
CA LYS A 294 56.27 15.68 -15.83
C LYS A 294 57.80 15.80 -15.77
N LEU A 295 58.46 15.04 -14.91
CA LEU A 295 59.92 15.02 -14.82
C LEU A 295 60.57 14.50 -16.10
N ILE A 296 60.03 13.42 -16.67
CA ILE A 296 60.51 12.88 -17.96
C ILE A 296 60.35 13.94 -19.06
N LYS A 297 59.16 14.55 -19.18
CA LYS A 297 58.93 15.62 -20.16
C LYS A 297 59.88 16.80 -19.97
N ALA A 298 60.08 17.26 -18.73
CA ALA A 298 61.01 18.36 -18.45
C ALA A 298 62.44 18.00 -18.83
N LYS A 299 62.90 16.78 -18.51
CA LYS A 299 64.23 16.27 -18.90
C LYS A 299 64.38 16.20 -20.41
N THR A 300 63.40 15.64 -21.12
CA THR A 300 63.41 15.52 -22.58
C THR A 300 63.45 16.90 -23.24
N SER A 301 62.56 17.82 -22.85
CA SER A 301 62.55 19.17 -23.40
C SER A 301 63.83 19.95 -23.12
N TYR A 302 64.45 19.76 -21.94
CA TYR A 302 65.74 20.37 -21.63
C TYR A 302 66.86 19.78 -22.50
N SER A 303 66.88 18.47 -22.67
CA SER A 303 67.85 17.76 -23.51
C SER A 303 67.75 18.19 -24.97
N GLU A 304 66.54 18.18 -25.54
CA GLU A 304 66.26 18.58 -26.92
C GLU A 304 66.66 20.03 -27.21
N LYS A 305 66.50 20.92 -26.22
CA LYS A 305 66.86 22.33 -26.36
C LYS A 305 68.37 22.57 -26.24
N TYR A 306 69.02 22.03 -25.22
CA TYR A 306 70.37 22.45 -24.84
C TYR A 306 71.47 21.51 -25.34
N MET A 307 71.23 20.20 -25.49
CA MET A 307 72.27 19.28 -25.95
C MET A 307 72.80 19.64 -27.34
N PRO A 308 71.97 19.95 -28.36
CA PRO A 308 72.49 20.33 -29.68
C PRO A 308 73.43 21.55 -29.61
N MET A 309 73.04 22.58 -28.85
CA MET A 309 73.85 23.79 -28.66
C MET A 309 75.18 23.49 -27.94
N ILE A 310 75.16 22.62 -26.93
CA ILE A 310 76.35 22.21 -26.17
C ILE A 310 77.33 21.43 -27.06
N PHE A 311 76.83 20.50 -27.87
CA PHE A 311 77.67 19.68 -28.77
C PHE A 311 78.19 20.50 -29.95
N GLU A 312 77.41 21.42 -30.50
CA GLU A 312 77.86 22.35 -31.54
C GLU A 312 79.01 23.24 -31.02
N LYS A 313 78.83 23.87 -29.85
CA LYS A 313 79.86 24.71 -29.25
C LYS A 313 81.07 23.88 -28.78
N ALA A 314 80.84 22.68 -28.24
CA ALA A 314 81.92 21.75 -27.88
C ALA A 314 82.75 21.36 -29.10
N SER A 315 82.10 21.10 -30.24
CA SER A 315 82.78 20.78 -31.50
C SER A 315 83.69 21.92 -31.94
N SER A 316 83.19 23.17 -31.88
CA SER A 316 83.99 24.36 -32.16
C SER A 316 85.21 24.50 -31.24
N TYR A 317 85.04 24.33 -29.92
CA TYR A 317 86.16 24.38 -28.98
C TYR A 317 87.13 23.22 -29.17
N PHE A 318 86.64 22.01 -29.34
CA PHE A 318 87.46 20.82 -29.51
C PHE A 318 88.28 20.87 -30.80
N ASN A 319 87.69 21.35 -31.89
CA ASN A 319 88.38 21.57 -33.16
C ASN A 319 89.56 22.54 -32.98
N ARG A 320 89.38 23.65 -32.25
CA ARG A 320 90.46 24.60 -31.93
C ARG A 320 91.54 24.00 -31.03
N LEU A 321 91.12 23.32 -29.96
CA LEU A 321 92.02 22.68 -29.00
C LEU A 321 92.90 21.60 -29.67
N THR A 322 92.35 20.91 -30.66
CA THR A 322 93.02 19.81 -31.37
C THR A 322 93.74 20.26 -32.64
N ILE A 323 93.86 21.56 -32.87
CA ILE A 323 94.52 22.15 -34.05
C ILE A 323 93.89 21.59 -35.34
N GLU A 324 92.57 21.73 -35.42
CA GLU A 324 91.72 21.38 -36.57
C GLU A 324 91.68 19.88 -36.93
N ARG A 325 92.14 19.00 -36.02
CA ARG A 325 92.14 17.55 -36.27
C ARG A 325 90.76 16.93 -36.20
N TYR A 326 89.92 17.42 -35.29
CA TYR A 326 88.60 16.85 -35.01
C TYR A 326 87.50 17.92 -35.13
N PRO A 327 86.89 18.06 -36.32
CA PRO A 327 85.91 19.12 -36.58
C PRO A 327 84.61 18.96 -35.80
N SER A 328 84.21 17.74 -35.46
CA SER A 328 82.88 17.47 -34.94
C SER A 328 82.81 16.43 -33.83
N ILE A 329 81.90 16.67 -32.89
CA ILE A 329 81.51 15.77 -31.81
C ILE A 329 80.00 15.55 -31.92
N TYR A 330 79.56 14.30 -31.92
CA TYR A 330 78.15 13.95 -31.97
C TYR A 330 77.78 12.99 -30.84
N ILE A 331 76.49 12.92 -30.55
CA ILE A 331 75.92 11.95 -29.62
C ILE A 331 74.97 11.03 -30.38
N GLU A 332 75.19 9.72 -30.27
CA GLU A 332 74.29 8.73 -30.84
C GLU A 332 73.07 8.48 -29.93
N ASP A 333 72.05 7.81 -30.47
CA ASP A 333 70.81 7.45 -29.76
C ASP A 333 71.06 6.68 -28.45
N ASN A 334 72.16 5.93 -28.37
CA ASN A 334 72.59 5.20 -27.17
C ASN A 334 73.33 6.07 -26.14
N LYS A 335 73.43 7.39 -26.37
CA LYS A 335 74.17 8.38 -25.56
C LYS A 335 75.68 8.18 -25.56
N ASN A 336 76.21 7.46 -26.54
CA ASN A 336 77.65 7.39 -26.76
C ASN A 336 78.10 8.65 -27.48
N ILE A 337 79.23 9.21 -27.03
CA ILE A 337 79.86 10.37 -27.66
C ILE A 337 80.83 9.83 -28.70
N LEU A 338 80.66 10.27 -29.95
CA LEU A 338 81.58 9.98 -31.05
C LEU A 338 82.28 11.26 -31.48
N VAL A 339 83.52 11.10 -31.90
CA VAL A 339 84.35 12.18 -32.44
C VAL A 339 84.69 11.84 -33.87
N GLU A 340 84.45 12.78 -34.78
CA GLU A 340 84.80 12.65 -36.19
C GLU A 340 86.10 13.43 -36.46
N ASP A 341 87.05 12.80 -37.16
CA ASP A 341 88.25 13.48 -37.63
C ASP A 341 88.05 14.13 -39.00
N LYS A 342 89.05 14.92 -39.44
CA LYS A 342 89.03 15.61 -40.74
C LYS A 342 88.92 14.69 -41.97
N GLU A 343 89.22 13.40 -41.83
CA GLU A 343 89.13 12.40 -42.90
C GLU A 343 87.77 11.67 -42.89
N GLY A 344 86.92 11.96 -41.90
CA GLY A 344 85.60 11.37 -41.72
C GLY A 344 85.60 10.08 -40.90
N PHE A 345 86.72 9.71 -40.28
CA PHE A 345 86.76 8.56 -39.38
C PHE A 345 86.14 8.92 -38.02
N GLN A 346 85.31 8.02 -37.53
CA GLN A 346 84.64 8.16 -36.24
C GLN A 346 85.36 7.33 -35.18
N TYR A 347 85.58 7.94 -34.03
CA TYR A 347 86.23 7.32 -32.88
C TYR A 347 85.32 7.38 -31.67
N ASP A 348 85.25 6.27 -30.92
CA ASP A 348 84.72 6.29 -29.57
C ASP A 348 85.70 7.07 -28.67
N VAL A 349 85.17 7.72 -27.63
CA VAL A 349 86.00 8.41 -26.63
C VAL A 349 87.10 7.48 -26.09
N ALA A 350 86.84 6.18 -25.91
CA ALA A 350 87.80 5.21 -25.43
C ALA A 350 89.04 5.06 -26.34
N GLU A 351 88.90 5.28 -27.65
CA GLU A 351 89.95 5.14 -28.66
C GLU A 351 90.85 6.38 -28.77
N LEU A 352 90.44 7.49 -28.16
CA LEU A 352 91.22 8.73 -28.14
C LEU A 352 92.44 8.61 -27.20
N SER A 353 93.52 9.31 -27.55
CA SER A 353 94.69 9.46 -26.67
C SER A 353 94.30 10.17 -25.37
N GLN A 354 95.06 9.95 -24.28
CA GLN A 354 94.75 10.57 -22.98
C GLN A 354 94.64 12.10 -23.07
N ALA A 355 95.58 12.76 -23.72
CA ALA A 355 95.54 14.22 -23.90
C ALA A 355 94.32 14.66 -24.73
N THR A 356 93.92 13.88 -25.74
CA THR A 356 92.74 14.18 -26.56
C THR A 356 91.43 13.99 -25.79
N LYS A 357 91.35 12.98 -24.91
CA LYS A 357 90.23 12.78 -23.98
C LYS A 357 90.08 13.99 -23.05
N ASP A 358 91.19 14.46 -22.50
CA ASP A 358 91.19 15.63 -21.62
C ASP A 358 90.75 16.91 -22.36
N GLN A 359 91.17 17.11 -23.62
CA GLN A 359 90.71 18.21 -24.47
C GLN A 359 89.20 18.14 -24.75
N LEU A 360 88.68 16.94 -25.04
CA LEU A 360 87.25 16.72 -25.26
C LEU A 360 86.45 17.07 -24.01
N TYR A 361 86.94 16.63 -22.85
CA TYR A 361 86.34 16.92 -21.56
C TYR A 361 86.26 18.42 -21.27
N ILE A 362 87.35 19.15 -21.53
CA ILE A 362 87.41 20.60 -21.37
C ILE A 362 86.47 21.30 -22.35
N ALA A 363 86.46 20.90 -23.62
CA ALA A 363 85.56 21.46 -24.63
C ALA A 363 84.08 21.34 -24.24
N LEU A 364 83.67 20.16 -23.73
CA LEU A 364 82.32 19.91 -23.24
C LEU A 364 81.97 20.74 -22.00
N ARG A 365 82.90 20.90 -21.05
CA ARG A 365 82.66 21.72 -19.86
C ARG A 365 82.55 23.21 -20.19
N PHE A 366 83.41 23.70 -21.07
CA PHE A 366 83.38 25.09 -21.51
C PHE A 366 82.13 25.38 -22.33
N SER A 367 81.75 24.48 -23.24
CA SER A 367 80.52 24.65 -24.02
C SER A 367 79.27 24.64 -23.15
N LEU A 368 79.21 23.76 -22.14
CA LEU A 368 78.13 23.74 -21.17
C LEU A 368 78.01 25.08 -20.43
N SER A 369 79.12 25.63 -19.93
CA SER A 369 79.10 26.92 -19.25
C SER A 369 78.68 28.05 -20.18
N HIS A 370 79.21 28.08 -21.41
CA HIS A 370 78.89 29.10 -22.41
C HIS A 370 77.40 29.09 -22.78
N VAL A 371 76.83 27.92 -23.05
CA VAL A 371 75.39 27.78 -23.37
C VAL A 371 74.49 28.17 -22.18
N MET A 372 75.01 28.04 -20.96
CA MET A 372 74.27 28.39 -19.73
C MET A 372 74.55 29.81 -19.24
N ALA A 373 75.51 30.53 -19.83
CA ALA A 373 76.00 31.83 -19.34
C ALA A 373 74.88 32.88 -19.25
N ASP A 374 73.94 32.89 -20.21
CA ASP A 374 72.78 33.79 -20.22
C ASP A 374 71.84 33.61 -19.02
N ARG A 375 71.88 32.43 -18.37
CA ARG A 375 71.11 32.15 -17.15
C ARG A 375 71.97 32.25 -15.91
N PHE A 376 73.17 31.67 -15.96
CA PHE A 376 74.09 31.58 -14.84
C PHE A 376 75.54 31.61 -15.35
N ALA A 377 76.23 32.75 -15.17
CA ALA A 377 77.66 32.87 -15.44
C ALA A 377 78.47 32.50 -14.20
N PHE A 378 78.80 31.21 -14.06
CA PHE A 378 79.64 30.74 -12.96
C PHE A 378 81.13 30.97 -13.24
N PRO A 379 81.96 31.20 -12.20
CA PRO A 379 83.40 31.27 -12.34
C PRO A 379 84.00 29.89 -12.66
N PHE A 380 85.06 29.87 -13.47
CA PHE A 380 85.88 28.69 -13.69
C PHE A 380 87.02 28.65 -12.68
N LEU A 381 87.17 27.52 -11.99
CA LEU A 381 88.33 27.21 -11.15
C LEU A 381 89.04 26.01 -11.77
N ILE A 382 90.28 26.22 -12.23
CA ILE A 382 91.06 25.24 -12.97
C ILE A 382 92.37 25.04 -12.21
N ASP A 383 92.60 23.84 -11.68
CA ASP A 383 93.80 23.49 -10.93
C ASP A 383 94.61 22.45 -11.72
N ASP A 384 95.75 22.88 -12.27
CA ASP A 384 96.65 22.07 -13.12
C ASP A 384 95.93 21.27 -14.23
N GLY A 385 94.86 21.85 -14.78
CA GLY A 385 93.96 21.15 -15.71
C GLY A 385 94.55 20.74 -17.07
N PHE A 386 95.77 21.18 -17.41
CA PHE A 386 96.38 21.01 -18.73
C PHE A 386 97.73 20.29 -18.70
N VAL A 387 98.01 19.50 -17.66
CA VAL A 387 99.32 18.83 -17.47
C VAL A 387 99.68 17.90 -18.63
N HIS A 388 98.71 17.19 -19.22
CA HIS A 388 98.94 16.26 -20.32
C HIS A 388 99.06 16.92 -21.71
N PHE A 389 99.04 18.25 -21.79
CA PHE A 389 99.08 18.96 -23.06
C PHE A 389 100.52 19.33 -23.45
N ASP A 390 100.84 19.12 -24.72
CA ASP A 390 102.06 19.68 -25.32
C ASP A 390 101.99 21.21 -25.41
N ALA A 391 103.12 21.85 -25.75
CA ALA A 391 103.22 23.31 -25.77
C ALA A 391 102.19 23.98 -26.70
N GLY A 392 101.96 23.41 -27.89
CA GLY A 392 100.99 23.96 -28.85
C GLY A 392 99.56 23.83 -28.35
N ARG A 393 99.20 22.69 -27.77
CA ARG A 393 97.87 22.49 -27.16
C ARG A 393 97.64 23.39 -25.95
N LYS A 394 98.66 23.62 -25.12
CA LYS A 394 98.57 24.56 -23.98
C LYS A 394 98.28 25.98 -24.44
N GLU A 395 98.97 26.44 -25.49
CA GLU A 395 98.74 27.77 -26.06
C GLU A 395 97.29 27.95 -26.52
N ARG A 396 96.74 27.00 -27.28
CA ARG A 396 95.33 27.04 -27.74
C ARG A 396 94.31 27.09 -26.62
N VAL A 397 94.59 26.41 -25.51
CA VAL A 397 93.71 26.42 -24.34
C VAL A 397 93.75 27.77 -23.63
N LEU A 398 94.93 28.39 -23.53
CA LEU A 398 95.06 29.70 -22.90
C LEU A 398 94.38 30.80 -23.72
N GLU A 399 94.52 30.76 -25.05
CA GLU A 399 93.75 31.62 -25.97
C GLU A 399 92.23 31.46 -25.75
N LEU A 400 91.78 30.21 -25.60
CA LEU A 400 90.37 29.92 -25.35
C LEU A 400 89.92 30.41 -23.96
N LEU A 401 90.77 30.29 -22.94
CA LEU A 401 90.47 30.82 -21.61
C LEU A 401 90.40 32.35 -21.58
N GLU A 402 91.23 33.03 -22.37
CA GLU A 402 91.16 34.49 -22.55
C GLU A 402 89.86 34.92 -23.22
N GLU A 403 89.37 34.17 -24.21
CA GLU A 403 88.05 34.43 -24.80
C GLU A 403 86.92 34.19 -23.79
N ILE A 404 86.99 33.08 -23.04
CA ILE A 404 86.00 32.74 -22.01
C ILE A 404 86.02 33.79 -20.89
N SER A 405 87.16 34.40 -20.58
CA SER A 405 87.29 35.39 -19.52
C SER A 405 86.49 36.67 -19.79
N GLN A 406 86.12 36.92 -21.04
CA GLN A 406 85.25 38.04 -21.42
C GLN A 406 83.82 37.88 -20.88
N GLN A 407 83.39 36.65 -20.60
CA GLN A 407 82.03 36.34 -20.13
C GLN A 407 82.02 35.69 -18.73
N HIS A 408 83.11 35.05 -18.31
CA HIS A 408 83.22 34.33 -17.05
C HIS A 408 84.48 34.74 -16.30
N GLN A 409 84.42 34.77 -14.97
CA GLN A 409 85.65 34.87 -14.18
C GLN A 409 86.44 33.55 -14.26
N VAL A 410 87.75 33.61 -14.52
CA VAL A 410 88.61 32.44 -14.64
C VAL A 410 89.75 32.51 -13.62
N PHE A 411 89.82 31.50 -12.74
CA PHE A 411 90.94 31.27 -11.84
C PHE A 411 91.70 30.03 -12.34
N TYR A 412 92.93 30.23 -12.81
CA TYR A 412 93.81 29.15 -13.24
C TYR A 412 95.02 29.05 -12.31
N PHE A 413 95.13 27.91 -11.62
CA PHE A 413 96.25 27.55 -10.76
C PHE A 413 97.13 26.55 -11.51
N THR A 414 98.44 26.80 -11.55
CA THR A 414 99.37 25.83 -12.13
C THR A 414 100.75 25.85 -11.50
N ALA A 415 101.37 24.67 -11.41
CA ALA A 415 102.76 24.50 -10.98
C ALA A 415 103.78 24.73 -12.12
N ASN A 416 103.32 24.74 -13.39
CA ASN A 416 104.19 24.92 -14.55
C ASN A 416 104.32 26.40 -14.90
N LYS A 417 105.55 26.93 -14.92
CA LYS A 417 105.80 28.28 -15.45
C LYS A 417 105.42 28.28 -16.93
N THR A 418 104.49 29.17 -17.30
CA THR A 418 104.05 29.32 -18.69
C THR A 418 104.61 30.64 -19.22
N GLU A 419 105.34 30.61 -20.33
CA GLU A 419 106.04 31.80 -20.87
C GLU A 419 105.11 32.81 -21.55
N THR A 420 103.89 32.40 -21.93
CA THR A 420 103.00 33.15 -22.82
C THR A 420 101.71 33.66 -22.17
N ALA A 421 101.44 33.37 -20.90
CA ALA A 421 100.24 33.86 -20.22
C ALA A 421 100.38 35.34 -19.82
N LYS A 422 100.21 36.27 -20.78
CA LYS A 422 99.89 37.67 -20.48
C LYS A 422 98.41 37.76 -20.08
N ILE A 423 98.05 37.17 -18.94
CA ILE A 423 96.73 37.41 -18.35
C ILE A 423 96.81 38.80 -17.72
N VAL A 424 96.34 39.81 -18.45
CA VAL A 424 96.17 41.17 -17.92
C VAL A 424 95.02 41.10 -16.91
N LEU A 425 95.31 41.51 -15.67
CA LEU A 425 94.34 41.64 -14.58
C LEU A 425 93.28 42.70 -14.88
#